data_AF-L1QJD8-F1
#
_entry.id   AF-L1QJD8-F1
#
_cell.length_a   1.000
_cell.length_b   1.000
_cell.length_c   1.000
_cell.angle_alpha   90.00
_cell.angle_beta   90.00
_cell.angle_gamma   90.00
#
_symmetry.space_group_name_H-M   'P 1'
#
loop_
_entity.id
_entity.type
_entity.pdbx_description
1 polymer ?
#
loop_
_entity_poly.entity_id
_entity_poly.type
_entity_poly.pdbx_seq_one_letter_code
_entity_poly.pdbx_strand_id
1 'polypeptide(L)'
;MFSKDKNIKVRYTFKHFFLVFIYDILIISLFIYFFYTLGTVKGHSYIDYTENNFFLTNNDSIYTFVDYTENSLPKNSNLQSYEESINKFLSEAFTKRNNSFLSGDVSSLYNYYRASSSNGRYSLIYEFKRIAYLRDWAIERGILFTSINSFIIINSITQKDNKFIIDVDEQCTFTYVHNKGKLKNEFSLTIPHILTLYSYSENFDDLYLIDKDYYCDVFDDGIDNYTFTLTETVLPYTKTLNSNFSTPTNLKVDDILRFEKSLFTDHKAVISGFDSNGYPLINCNSLNAVNMPFDFGWNEKNIKSSY
;
A
#
# COMPACT_ATOMS: atom_id res chain seq x y z
N MET A 1 69.83 7.37 15.51
CA MET A 1 68.51 7.11 16.12
C MET A 1 67.43 7.22 15.05
N PHE A 2 67.28 6.22 14.15
CA PHE A 2 66.16 6.07 13.21
C PHE A 2 66.23 4.66 12.59
N SER A 3 65.50 3.68 13.16
CA SER A 3 65.36 2.34 12.56
C SER A 3 64.15 1.54 13.10
N LYS A 4 63.51 1.96 14.21
CA LYS A 4 62.36 1.23 14.77
C LYS A 4 61.02 1.51 14.06
N ASP A 5 60.84 2.65 13.38
CA ASP A 5 59.52 3.03 12.82
C ASP A 5 59.12 2.30 11.53
N LYS A 6 60.08 1.88 10.68
CA LYS A 6 59.75 1.17 9.43
C LYS A 6 59.13 -0.20 9.68
N ASN A 7 59.61 -0.95 10.67
CA ASN A 7 59.11 -2.29 10.98
C ASN A 7 57.70 -2.29 11.58
N ILE A 8 57.31 -1.24 12.31
CA ILE A 8 55.96 -1.12 12.90
C ILE A 8 54.94 -0.77 11.81
N LYS A 9 55.29 0.13 10.88
CA LYS A 9 54.42 0.55 9.78
C LYS A 9 54.12 -0.61 8.81
N VAL A 10 55.14 -1.40 8.43
CA VAL A 10 54.97 -2.58 7.55
C VAL A 10 54.07 -3.65 8.21
N ARG A 11 54.22 -3.88 9.52
CA ARG A 11 53.41 -4.87 10.26
C ARG A 11 51.94 -4.45 10.41
N TYR A 12 51.66 -3.15 10.48
CA TYR A 12 50.30 -2.59 10.47
C TYR A 12 49.64 -2.73 9.09
N THR A 13 50.37 -2.39 8.02
CA THR A 13 49.86 -2.52 6.65
C THR A 13 49.53 -3.97 6.30
N PHE A 14 50.35 -4.93 6.74
CA PHE A 14 50.12 -6.35 6.48
C PHE A 14 48.91 -6.91 7.25
N LYS A 15 48.73 -6.51 8.53
CA LYS A 15 47.54 -6.89 9.31
C LYS A 15 46.25 -6.31 8.73
N HIS A 16 46.29 -5.05 8.28
CA HIS A 16 45.14 -4.41 7.64
C HIS A 16 44.81 -5.09 6.31
N PHE A 17 45.82 -5.42 5.49
CA PHE A 17 45.62 -6.15 4.24
C PHE A 17 44.99 -7.53 4.47
N PHE A 18 45.46 -8.25 5.49
CA PHE A 18 44.91 -9.55 5.85
C PHE A 18 43.46 -9.47 6.35
N LEU A 19 43.11 -8.43 7.11
CA LEU A 19 41.73 -8.20 7.58
C LEU A 19 40.77 -7.86 6.43
N VAL A 20 41.21 -7.03 5.46
CA VAL A 20 40.42 -6.72 4.25
C VAL A 20 40.21 -7.98 3.42
N PHE A 21 41.26 -8.80 3.26
CA PHE A 21 41.16 -10.06 2.52
C PHE A 21 40.18 -11.05 3.15
N ILE A 22 40.15 -11.17 4.49
CA ILE A 22 39.16 -11.99 5.19
C ILE A 22 37.74 -11.44 5.00
N TYR A 23 37.59 -10.12 5.05
CA TYR A 23 36.29 -9.46 4.84
C TYR A 23 35.75 -9.70 3.43
N ASP A 24 36.60 -9.63 2.41
CA ASP A 24 36.21 -9.91 1.02
C ASP A 24 35.76 -11.37 0.84
N ILE A 25 36.45 -12.33 1.47
CA ILE A 25 36.04 -13.74 1.47
C ILE A 25 34.67 -13.92 2.14
N LEU A 26 34.42 -13.22 3.25
CA LEU A 26 33.13 -13.26 3.94
C LEU A 26 32.01 -12.76 3.02
N ILE A 27 32.20 -11.61 2.36
CA ILE A 27 31.21 -11.06 1.41
C ILE A 27 30.94 -12.04 0.27
N ILE A 28 31.98 -12.62 -0.33
CA ILE A 28 31.83 -13.59 -1.42
C ILE A 28 31.06 -14.83 -0.94
N SER A 29 31.34 -15.33 0.28
CA SER A 29 30.64 -16.48 0.84
C SER A 29 29.14 -16.19 1.09
N LEU A 30 28.80 -14.99 1.56
CA LEU A 30 27.43 -14.54 1.75
C LEU A 30 26.70 -14.38 0.41
N PHE A 31 27.40 -13.88 -0.62
CA PHE A 31 26.86 -13.74 -1.97
C PHE A 31 26.56 -15.10 -2.62
N ILE A 32 27.46 -16.08 -2.46
CA ILE A 32 27.25 -17.45 -2.94
C ILE A 32 26.08 -18.10 -2.19
N TYR A 33 25.99 -17.91 -0.88
CA TYR A 33 24.87 -18.44 -0.08
C TYR A 33 23.53 -17.83 -0.51
N PHE A 34 23.50 -16.53 -0.79
CA PHE A 34 22.32 -15.85 -1.34
C PHE A 34 21.83 -16.49 -2.65
N PHE A 35 22.72 -16.73 -3.61
CA PHE A 35 22.34 -17.42 -4.86
C PHE A 35 21.98 -18.90 -4.69
N TYR A 36 22.62 -19.58 -3.74
CA TYR A 36 22.22 -20.94 -3.38
C TYR A 36 20.77 -20.98 -2.88
N THR A 37 20.37 -20.01 -2.03
CA THR A 37 18.97 -19.95 -1.55
C THR A 37 17.97 -19.68 -2.67
N LEU A 38 18.30 -18.82 -3.64
CA LEU A 38 17.48 -18.58 -4.84
C LEU A 38 17.25 -19.86 -5.65
N GLY A 39 18.25 -20.74 -5.76
CA GLY A 39 18.14 -22.01 -6.47
C GLY A 39 17.32 -23.09 -5.75
N THR A 40 17.01 -22.90 -4.46
CA THR A 40 16.25 -23.87 -3.65
C THR A 40 14.77 -23.53 -3.49
N VAL A 41 14.34 -22.36 -3.99
CA VAL A 41 12.92 -22.01 -4.02
C VAL A 41 12.24 -22.83 -5.12
N LYS A 42 11.41 -23.80 -4.73
CA LYS A 42 10.57 -24.54 -5.69
C LYS A 42 9.62 -23.55 -6.39
N GLY A 43 9.64 -23.55 -7.72
CA GLY A 43 8.74 -22.74 -8.53
C GLY A 43 7.30 -22.99 -8.12
N HIS A 44 6.61 -21.94 -7.70
CA HIS A 44 5.16 -21.99 -7.51
C HIS A 44 4.51 -21.85 -8.88
N SER A 45 3.65 -22.80 -9.22
CA SER A 45 2.82 -22.77 -10.41
C SER A 45 1.87 -21.59 -10.29
N TYR A 46 2.00 -20.59 -11.16
CA TYR A 46 0.97 -19.55 -11.31
C TYR A 46 -0.29 -20.23 -11.88
N ILE A 47 -1.41 -20.09 -11.17
CA ILE A 47 -2.73 -20.47 -11.67
C ILE A 47 -3.25 -19.28 -12.49
N ASP A 48 -3.51 -19.53 -13.76
CA ASP A 48 -4.06 -18.56 -14.70
C ASP A 48 -5.59 -18.54 -14.56
N TYR A 49 -6.16 -17.42 -14.10
CA TYR A 49 -7.61 -17.25 -13.99
C TYR A 49 -8.13 -16.46 -15.20
N THR A 50 -8.56 -17.18 -16.23
CA THR A 50 -9.35 -16.60 -17.33
C THR A 50 -10.84 -16.63 -16.98
N GLU A 51 -11.45 -15.46 -17.09
CA GLU A 51 -12.87 -15.13 -17.35
C GLU A 51 -13.95 -16.03 -16.74
N ASN A 52 -14.79 -15.45 -15.85
CA ASN A 52 -16.25 -15.63 -15.93
C ASN A 52 -17.03 -14.54 -15.16
N ASN A 53 -17.58 -13.61 -15.95
CA ASN A 53 -18.84 -12.87 -15.84
C ASN A 53 -19.44 -12.47 -14.47
N PHE A 54 -19.37 -11.15 -14.28
CA PHE A 54 -20.24 -10.24 -13.55
C PHE A 54 -21.75 -10.52 -13.71
N PHE A 55 -22.49 -10.53 -12.60
CA PHE A 55 -23.80 -9.89 -12.50
C PHE A 55 -23.97 -9.31 -11.07
N LEU A 56 -23.99 -7.98 -10.98
CA LEU A 56 -24.40 -7.24 -9.78
C LEU A 56 -25.93 -7.08 -9.78
N THR A 57 -26.56 -7.35 -8.64
CA THR A 57 -27.84 -6.73 -8.28
C THR A 57 -27.74 -6.10 -6.89
N ASN A 58 -28.44 -4.98 -6.76
CA ASN A 58 -28.33 -4.00 -5.68
C ASN A 58 -28.87 -4.46 -4.32
N ASN A 59 -28.29 -3.79 -3.32
CA ASN A 59 -28.83 -3.41 -2.01
C ASN A 59 -28.74 -4.40 -0.85
N ASP A 60 -28.37 -3.74 0.25
CA ASP A 60 -28.33 -4.13 1.64
C ASP A 60 -27.18 -5.05 2.05
N SER A 61 -26.43 -4.53 3.02
CA SER A 61 -25.39 -5.18 3.81
C SER A 61 -25.71 -6.65 4.07
N ILE A 62 -25.11 -7.53 3.29
CA ILE A 62 -25.06 -8.96 3.53
C ILE A 62 -23.58 -9.36 3.47
N TYR A 63 -23.07 -9.82 4.61
CA TYR A 63 -21.86 -10.61 4.68
C TYR A 63 -22.13 -11.92 3.93
N THR A 64 -21.65 -12.05 2.70
CA THR A 64 -21.70 -13.31 1.96
C THR A 64 -20.29 -13.86 1.80
N PHE A 65 -20.00 -14.90 2.59
CA PHE A 65 -18.91 -15.83 2.32
C PHE A 65 -19.16 -16.48 0.96
N VAL A 66 -18.22 -16.32 0.03
CA VAL A 66 -18.22 -17.08 -1.22
C VAL A 66 -17.47 -18.39 -0.92
N ASP A 67 -18.23 -19.43 -0.57
CA ASP A 67 -17.70 -20.79 -0.39
C ASP A 67 -17.46 -21.42 -1.76
N TYR A 68 -16.19 -21.51 -2.19
CA TYR A 68 -15.83 -22.34 -3.34
C TYR A 68 -15.54 -23.77 -2.88
N THR A 69 -16.33 -24.68 -3.46
CA THR A 69 -16.13 -26.14 -3.62
C THR A 69 -16.45 -27.07 -2.45
N GLU A 70 -17.49 -27.88 -2.68
CA GLU A 70 -17.75 -29.18 -2.06
C GLU A 70 -16.55 -30.12 -2.25
N ASN A 71 -15.75 -30.26 -1.20
CA ASN A 71 -15.25 -31.52 -0.63
C ASN A 71 -14.09 -31.19 0.30
N SER A 72 -14.38 -30.91 1.56
CA SER A 72 -13.34 -30.93 2.58
C SER A 72 -13.83 -31.50 3.90
N LEU A 73 -12.97 -32.38 4.43
CA LEU A 73 -12.94 -32.91 5.79
C LEU A 73 -13.23 -31.80 6.82
N PRO A 74 -13.76 -32.14 8.02
CA PRO A 74 -14.23 -31.15 8.98
C PRO A 74 -13.12 -30.15 9.34
N LYS A 75 -13.30 -28.88 8.94
CA LYS A 75 -12.46 -27.75 9.36
C LYS A 75 -12.61 -27.55 10.87
N ASN A 76 -11.47 -27.36 11.52
CA ASN A 76 -11.31 -27.18 12.96
C ASN A 76 -12.05 -25.90 13.43
N SER A 77 -12.97 -26.02 14.39
CA SER A 77 -13.85 -24.94 14.88
C SER A 77 -13.11 -23.73 15.46
N ASN A 78 -11.85 -23.89 15.88
CA ASN A 78 -11.02 -22.77 16.35
C ASN A 78 -10.51 -21.87 15.20
N LEU A 79 -10.46 -22.39 13.98
CA LEU A 79 -9.95 -21.65 12.81
C LEU A 79 -10.95 -20.56 12.38
N GLN A 80 -12.24 -20.90 12.38
CA GLN A 80 -13.33 -20.03 11.96
C GLN A 80 -13.55 -18.84 12.92
N SER A 81 -13.21 -19.01 14.20
CA SER A 81 -13.43 -18.01 15.24
C SER A 81 -12.51 -16.78 15.12
N TYR A 82 -11.22 -16.97 14.81
CA TYR A 82 -10.32 -15.82 14.70
C TYR A 82 -10.50 -15.08 13.37
N GLU A 83 -10.89 -15.77 12.29
CA GLU A 83 -11.10 -15.17 10.97
C GLU A 83 -12.18 -14.08 11.03
N GLU A 84 -13.31 -14.36 11.69
CA GLU A 84 -14.39 -13.39 11.89
C GLU A 84 -13.95 -12.17 12.71
N SER A 85 -13.25 -12.41 13.84
CA SER A 85 -12.78 -11.32 14.71
C SER A 85 -11.71 -10.44 14.04
N ILE A 86 -10.80 -11.04 13.26
CA ILE A 86 -9.80 -10.33 12.47
C ILE A 86 -10.47 -9.54 11.34
N ASN A 87 -11.44 -10.14 10.63
CA ASN A 87 -12.17 -9.44 9.58
C ASN A 87 -12.90 -8.21 10.14
N LYS A 88 -13.54 -8.35 11.30
CA LYS A 88 -14.17 -7.23 12.00
C LYS A 88 -13.15 -6.15 12.36
N PHE A 89 -12.03 -6.53 12.99
CA PHE A 89 -10.97 -5.60 13.36
C PHE A 89 -10.42 -4.83 12.15
N LEU A 90 -10.09 -5.53 11.06
CA LEU A 90 -9.55 -4.92 9.84
C LEU A 90 -10.57 -4.00 9.18
N SER A 91 -11.83 -4.43 9.08
CA SER A 91 -12.91 -3.60 8.54
C SER A 91 -13.10 -2.29 9.32
N GLU A 92 -13.05 -2.36 10.66
CA GLU A 92 -13.11 -1.18 11.53
C GLU A 92 -11.87 -0.29 11.36
N ALA A 93 -10.67 -0.88 11.33
CA ALA A 93 -9.42 -0.15 11.15
C ALA A 93 -9.40 0.62 9.81
N PHE A 94 -9.79 -0.03 8.71
CA PHE A 94 -9.78 0.55 7.37
C PHE A 94 -10.89 1.58 7.19
N THR A 95 -12.07 1.33 7.78
CA THR A 95 -13.12 2.36 7.91
C THR A 95 -12.58 3.59 8.66
N LYS A 96 -11.77 3.39 9.70
CA LYS A 96 -11.19 4.51 10.44
C LYS A 96 -10.11 5.25 9.64
N ARG A 97 -9.31 4.57 8.84
CA ARG A 97 -8.39 5.21 7.86
C ARG A 97 -9.16 6.11 6.89
N ASN A 98 -10.24 5.60 6.30
CA ASN A 98 -11.09 6.35 5.37
C ASN A 98 -11.69 7.60 6.01
N ASN A 99 -12.22 7.48 7.23
CA ASN A 99 -12.73 8.62 7.98
C ASN A 99 -11.64 9.63 8.33
N SER A 100 -10.43 9.16 8.64
CA SER A 100 -9.27 10.00 8.93
C SER A 100 -8.78 10.73 7.68
N PHE A 101 -8.88 10.10 6.51
CA PHE A 101 -8.68 10.77 5.24
C PHE A 101 -9.69 11.91 5.08
N LEU A 102 -10.99 11.62 5.12
CA LEU A 102 -12.03 12.62 4.88
C LEU A 102 -11.95 13.81 5.86
N SER A 103 -11.75 13.54 7.15
CA SER A 103 -11.76 14.58 8.20
C SER A 103 -10.39 15.21 8.45
N GLY A 104 -9.32 14.44 8.33
CA GLY A 104 -7.96 14.82 8.73
C GLY A 104 -7.68 14.47 10.19
N ASP A 105 -8.69 14.09 10.96
CA ASP A 105 -8.53 13.63 12.33
C ASP A 105 -7.95 12.21 12.33
N VAL A 106 -6.74 12.07 12.88
CA VAL A 106 -6.00 10.82 12.96
C VAL A 106 -5.90 10.29 14.40
N SER A 107 -6.50 10.98 15.37
CA SER A 107 -6.39 10.67 16.80
C SER A 107 -6.80 9.23 17.16
N SER A 108 -7.79 8.71 16.45
CA SER A 108 -8.28 7.35 16.64
C SER A 108 -7.40 6.27 16.03
N LEU A 109 -6.55 6.61 15.05
CA LEU A 109 -5.71 5.61 14.38
C LEU A 109 -4.68 5.01 15.37
N TYR A 110 -4.29 5.76 16.39
CA TYR A 110 -3.44 5.27 17.47
C TYR A 110 -3.99 4.02 18.18
N ASN A 111 -5.32 3.81 18.17
CA ASN A 111 -5.95 2.66 18.81
C ASN A 111 -5.82 1.36 17.98
N TYR A 112 -5.47 1.46 16.70
CA TYR A 112 -5.39 0.32 15.79
C TYR A 112 -3.95 -0.13 15.52
N TYR A 113 -2.96 0.69 15.88
CA TYR A 113 -1.55 0.43 15.60
C TYR A 113 -0.75 0.25 16.88
N ARG A 114 0.23 -0.64 16.83
CA ARG A 114 1.17 -0.86 17.92
C ARG A 114 2.23 0.25 17.96
N ALA A 115 1.84 1.46 18.33
CA ALA A 115 2.72 2.63 18.40
C ALA A 115 3.88 2.50 19.41
N SER A 116 3.87 1.46 20.24
CA SER A 116 4.98 1.08 21.12
C SER A 116 6.12 0.34 20.40
N SER A 117 5.92 -0.17 19.18
CA SER A 117 6.95 -0.88 18.40
C SER A 117 7.47 -0.02 17.25
N SER A 118 8.71 -0.27 16.81
CA SER A 118 9.29 0.46 15.67
C SER A 118 8.50 0.22 14.37
N ASN A 119 8.04 -1.01 14.15
CA ASN A 119 7.26 -1.36 12.97
C ASN A 119 5.88 -0.66 13.02
N GLY A 120 5.18 -0.70 14.16
CA GLY A 120 3.85 -0.13 14.28
C GLY A 120 3.89 1.39 14.15
N ARG A 121 4.93 2.03 14.71
CA ARG A 121 5.22 3.44 14.48
C ARG A 121 5.45 3.75 13.00
N TYR A 122 6.26 2.96 12.32
CA TYR A 122 6.54 3.16 10.90
C TYR A 122 5.26 3.06 10.07
N SER A 123 4.46 2.01 10.26
CA SER A 123 3.21 1.81 9.52
C SER A 123 2.17 2.90 9.83
N LEU A 124 2.07 3.37 11.07
CA LEU A 124 1.18 4.49 11.41
C LEU A 124 1.64 5.81 10.77
N ILE A 125 2.94 6.11 10.81
CA ILE A 125 3.51 7.28 10.13
C ILE A 125 3.24 7.20 8.63
N TYR A 126 3.43 6.04 8.02
CA TYR A 126 3.20 5.85 6.59
C TYR A 126 1.73 6.11 6.22
N GLU A 127 0.79 5.64 7.04
CA GLU A 127 -0.64 5.96 6.86
C GLU A 127 -0.91 7.47 6.99
N PHE A 128 -0.27 8.18 7.93
CA PHE A 128 -0.41 9.64 8.03
C PHE A 128 0.11 10.34 6.77
N LYS A 129 1.25 9.88 6.23
CA LYS A 129 1.80 10.41 4.97
C LYS A 129 0.85 10.17 3.81
N ARG A 130 0.28 8.97 3.70
CA ARG A 130 -0.73 8.62 2.69
C ARG A 130 -1.94 9.55 2.78
N ILE A 131 -2.51 9.70 3.98
CA ILE A 131 -3.67 10.59 4.21
C ILE A 131 -3.34 12.03 3.81
N ALA A 132 -2.22 12.57 4.28
CA ALA A 132 -1.81 13.94 3.99
C ALA A 132 -1.60 14.15 2.48
N TYR A 133 -0.87 13.24 1.83
CA TYR A 133 -0.62 13.29 0.40
C TYR A 133 -1.91 13.30 -0.41
N LEU A 134 -2.86 12.41 -0.11
CA LEU A 134 -4.09 12.29 -0.88
C LEU A 134 -5.05 13.47 -0.66
N ARG A 135 -5.09 14.01 0.56
CA ARG A 135 -5.84 15.25 0.85
C ARG A 135 -5.27 16.42 0.06
N ASP A 136 -3.95 16.55 0.02
CA ASP A 136 -3.27 17.60 -0.74
C ASP A 136 -3.41 17.41 -2.25
N TRP A 137 -3.31 16.18 -2.75
CA TRP A 137 -3.56 15.85 -4.16
C TRP A 137 -4.97 16.28 -4.59
N ALA A 138 -5.97 16.03 -3.75
CA ALA A 138 -7.36 16.40 -4.03
C ALA A 138 -7.57 17.91 -4.03
N ILE A 139 -7.07 18.62 -3.01
CA ILE A 139 -7.30 20.06 -2.89
C ILE A 139 -6.63 20.84 -4.02
N GLU A 140 -5.44 20.44 -4.46
CA GLU A 140 -4.74 21.06 -5.60
C GLU A 140 -5.60 21.03 -6.87
N ARG A 141 -6.35 19.94 -7.09
CA ARG A 141 -7.24 19.73 -8.24
C ARG A 141 -8.63 20.31 -8.07
N GLY A 142 -8.93 20.90 -6.90
CA GLY A 142 -10.28 21.31 -6.57
C GLY A 142 -11.25 20.14 -6.44
N ILE A 143 -10.76 18.96 -6.07
CA ILE A 143 -11.55 17.76 -5.83
C ILE A 143 -11.89 17.68 -4.34
N LEU A 144 -13.14 17.37 -4.04
CA LEU A 144 -13.61 17.06 -2.69
C LEU A 144 -14.10 15.61 -2.65
N PHE A 145 -13.39 14.75 -1.93
CA PHE A 145 -13.87 13.41 -1.61
C PHE A 145 -15.07 13.51 -0.65
N THR A 146 -16.16 12.83 -0.98
CA THR A 146 -17.39 12.80 -0.17
C THR A 146 -17.59 11.47 0.54
N SER A 147 -17.03 10.38 0.01
CA SER A 147 -16.96 9.09 0.69
C SER A 147 -15.79 8.26 0.18
N ILE A 148 -15.28 7.41 1.07
CA ILE A 148 -14.28 6.39 0.75
C ILE A 148 -14.75 5.11 1.45
N ASN A 149 -14.93 4.04 0.69
CA ASN A 149 -15.39 2.76 1.20
C ASN A 149 -14.33 1.70 0.90
N SER A 150 -14.02 0.87 1.88
CA SER A 150 -13.05 -0.22 1.75
C SER A 150 -13.73 -1.54 2.02
N PHE A 151 -13.65 -2.46 1.06
CA PHE A 151 -14.09 -3.84 1.21
C PHE A 151 -12.86 -4.74 1.34
N ILE A 152 -12.83 -5.57 2.38
CA ILE A 152 -11.67 -6.36 2.79
C ILE A 152 -11.86 -7.81 2.37
N ILE A 153 -10.92 -8.31 1.56
CA ILE A 153 -10.84 -9.73 1.18
C ILE A 153 -9.60 -10.31 1.86
N ILE A 154 -9.81 -11.23 2.79
CA ILE A 154 -8.69 -11.93 3.44
C ILE A 154 -8.30 -13.12 2.57
N ASN A 155 -7.12 -13.05 1.97
CA ASN A 155 -6.58 -14.09 1.09
C ASN A 155 -5.95 -15.23 1.89
N SER A 156 -5.24 -14.90 2.98
CA SER A 156 -4.68 -15.90 3.87
C SER A 156 -4.40 -15.35 5.28
N ILE A 157 -4.47 -16.25 6.28
CA ILE A 157 -4.03 -15.98 7.65
C ILE A 157 -3.04 -17.06 8.07
N THR A 158 -1.84 -16.63 8.46
CA THR A 158 -0.83 -17.48 9.10
C THR A 158 -0.64 -17.06 10.54
N GLN A 159 -1.01 -17.93 11.48
CA GLN A 159 -0.84 -17.69 12.91
C GLN A 159 0.43 -18.35 13.46
N LYS A 160 1.14 -17.63 14.32
CA LYS A 160 2.18 -18.15 15.21
C LYS A 160 2.06 -17.50 16.58
N ASP A 161 1.67 -18.27 17.59
CA ASP A 161 1.38 -17.77 18.93
C ASP A 161 0.33 -16.64 18.88
N ASN A 162 0.66 -15.44 19.38
CA ASN A 162 -0.18 -14.26 19.31
C ASN A 162 0.10 -13.36 18.08
N LYS A 163 0.90 -13.83 17.12
CA LYS A 163 1.22 -13.09 15.89
C LYS A 163 0.44 -13.67 14.72
N PHE A 164 -0.16 -12.80 13.92
CA PHE A 164 -0.86 -13.15 12.69
C PHE A 164 -0.19 -12.43 11.51
N ILE A 165 0.14 -13.17 10.46
CA ILE A 165 0.54 -12.60 9.16
C ILE A 165 -0.65 -12.80 8.22
N ILE A 166 -1.13 -11.70 7.63
CA ILE A 166 -2.39 -11.69 6.89
C ILE A 166 -2.14 -11.06 5.53
N ASP A 167 -2.54 -11.78 4.49
CA ASP A 167 -2.62 -11.28 3.12
C ASP A 167 -4.06 -10.79 2.88
N VAL A 168 -4.20 -9.54 2.47
CA VAL A 168 -5.48 -8.85 2.33
C VAL A 168 -5.51 -8.03 1.06
N ASP A 169 -6.59 -8.13 0.29
CA ASP A 169 -6.92 -7.15 -0.74
C ASP A 169 -7.94 -6.15 -0.21
N GLU A 170 -7.58 -4.86 -0.25
CA GLU A 170 -8.47 -3.74 0.01
C GLU A 170 -9.04 -3.23 -1.31
N GLN A 171 -10.32 -3.52 -1.57
CA GLN A 171 -11.04 -2.87 -2.66
C GLN A 171 -11.56 -1.53 -2.17
N CYS A 172 -10.95 -0.44 -2.64
CA CYS A 172 -11.27 0.90 -2.22
C CYS A 172 -12.08 1.64 -3.30
N THR A 173 -13.24 2.18 -2.94
CA THR A 173 -14.09 2.99 -3.81
C THR A 173 -14.14 4.43 -3.30
N PHE A 174 -13.74 5.36 -4.15
CA PHE A 174 -13.71 6.79 -3.86
C PHE A 174 -14.86 7.47 -4.58
N THR A 175 -15.62 8.27 -3.83
CA THR A 175 -16.59 9.20 -4.39
C THR A 175 -16.12 10.62 -4.20
N TYR A 176 -16.24 11.44 -5.24
CA TYR A 176 -15.83 12.84 -5.18
C TYR A 176 -16.69 13.76 -6.04
N VAL A 177 -16.58 15.05 -5.76
CA VAL A 177 -17.16 16.14 -6.55
C VAL A 177 -16.08 17.18 -6.85
N HIS A 178 -16.22 17.87 -7.98
CA HIS A 178 -15.40 19.05 -8.28
C HIS A 178 -15.90 20.27 -7.50
N ASN A 179 -14.99 21.17 -7.16
CA ASN A 179 -15.30 22.44 -6.53
C ASN A 179 -16.32 23.21 -7.38
N LYS A 180 -17.41 23.66 -6.76
CA LYS A 180 -18.58 24.31 -7.40
C LYS A 180 -19.43 23.39 -8.31
N GLY A 181 -19.02 22.16 -8.54
CA GLY A 181 -19.81 21.13 -9.21
C GLY A 181 -20.80 20.45 -8.26
N LYS A 182 -21.83 19.81 -8.84
CA LYS A 182 -22.80 18.99 -8.09
C LYS A 182 -22.85 17.54 -8.55
N LEU A 183 -22.16 17.22 -9.65
CA LEU A 183 -22.15 15.88 -10.21
C LEU A 183 -21.14 15.02 -9.44
N LYS A 184 -21.64 13.88 -8.97
CA LYS A 184 -20.85 12.86 -8.28
C LYS A 184 -20.03 12.09 -9.31
N ASN A 185 -18.75 11.90 -9.01
CA ASN A 185 -17.83 11.03 -9.75
C ASN A 185 -17.36 9.91 -8.82
N GLU A 186 -16.93 8.81 -9.41
CA GLU A 186 -16.51 7.62 -8.67
C GLU A 186 -15.37 6.90 -9.38
N PHE A 187 -14.44 6.38 -8.59
CA PHE A 187 -13.39 5.48 -9.07
C PHE A 187 -13.07 4.43 -8.00
N SER A 188 -12.40 3.35 -8.41
CA SER A 188 -11.95 2.32 -7.49
C SER A 188 -10.58 1.78 -7.85
N LEU A 189 -9.88 1.25 -6.86
CA LEU A 189 -8.66 0.45 -7.03
C LEU A 189 -8.59 -0.65 -5.98
N THR A 190 -7.73 -1.65 -6.21
CA THR A 190 -7.41 -2.67 -5.21
C THR A 190 -6.00 -2.43 -4.69
N ILE A 191 -5.85 -2.39 -3.37
CA ILE A 191 -4.57 -2.24 -2.69
C ILE A 191 -4.26 -3.58 -2.00
N PRO A 192 -3.22 -4.31 -2.43
CA PRO A 192 -2.81 -5.53 -1.74
C PRO A 192 -1.96 -5.19 -0.51
N HIS A 193 -2.29 -5.82 0.62
CA HIS A 193 -1.65 -5.66 1.92
C HIS A 193 -1.05 -6.96 2.43
N ILE A 194 0.12 -6.84 3.06
CA ILE A 194 0.67 -7.86 3.96
C ILE A 194 0.78 -7.25 5.35
N LEU A 195 -0.13 -7.67 6.22
CA LEU A 195 -0.25 -7.19 7.60
C LEU A 195 0.43 -8.14 8.57
N THR A 196 1.04 -7.59 9.62
CA THR A 196 1.33 -8.33 10.85
C THR A 196 0.50 -7.75 11.97
N LEU A 197 -0.37 -8.58 12.55
CA LEU A 197 -1.11 -8.24 13.76
C LEU A 197 -0.51 -8.96 14.97
N TYR A 198 -0.59 -8.32 16.14
CA TYR A 198 -0.46 -9.01 17.42
C TYR A 198 -1.78 -8.99 18.14
N SER A 199 -2.20 -10.15 18.63
CA SER A 199 -3.32 -10.25 19.54
C SER A 199 -2.89 -10.06 21.00
N TYR A 200 -3.82 -9.56 21.79
CA TYR A 200 -3.77 -9.51 23.24
C TYR A 200 -5.20 -9.65 23.78
N SER A 201 -5.33 -10.19 24.98
CA SER A 201 -6.65 -10.39 25.59
C SER A 201 -6.88 -9.34 26.67
N GLU A 202 -8.01 -8.64 26.59
CA GLU A 202 -8.48 -7.72 27.61
C GLU A 202 -9.95 -8.02 27.91
N ASN A 203 -10.31 -8.19 29.18
CA ASN A 203 -11.69 -8.51 29.59
C ASN A 203 -12.34 -9.70 28.85
N PHE A 204 -11.54 -10.72 28.48
CA PHE A 204 -11.95 -11.88 27.70
C PHE A 204 -12.28 -11.62 26.22
N ASP A 205 -12.06 -10.40 25.72
CA ASP A 205 -12.14 -10.07 24.31
C ASP A 205 -10.75 -10.19 23.66
N ASP A 206 -10.70 -10.82 22.48
CA ASP A 206 -9.50 -10.86 21.65
C ASP A 206 -9.38 -9.54 20.88
N LEU A 207 -8.36 -8.75 21.25
CA LEU A 207 -8.04 -7.48 20.64
C LEU A 207 -6.80 -7.61 19.77
N TYR A 208 -6.69 -6.75 18.77
CA TYR A 208 -5.61 -6.76 17.79
C TYR A 208 -4.96 -5.38 17.67
N LEU A 209 -3.68 -5.37 17.33
CA LEU A 209 -2.96 -4.18 16.91
C LEU A 209 -2.14 -4.48 15.66
N ILE A 210 -2.15 -3.55 14.70
CA ILE A 210 -1.30 -3.56 13.52
C ILE A 210 0.13 -3.23 13.97
N ASP A 211 1.03 -4.22 13.89
CA ASP A 211 2.47 -4.00 14.07
C ASP A 211 3.14 -3.67 12.75
N LYS A 212 2.64 -4.18 11.63
CA LYS A 212 3.19 -3.91 10.31
C LYS A 212 2.07 -3.94 9.29
N ASP A 213 2.11 -3.01 8.36
CA ASP A 213 1.29 -2.97 7.18
C ASP A 213 2.19 -2.59 6.01
N TYR A 214 2.36 -3.51 5.08
CA TYR A 214 3.05 -3.28 3.81
C TYR A 214 2.03 -3.39 2.70
N TYR A 215 1.91 -2.32 1.92
CA TYR A 215 1.05 -2.31 0.76
C TYR A 215 1.71 -1.59 -0.39
N CYS A 216 1.43 -2.08 -1.59
CA CYS A 216 1.83 -1.44 -2.82
C CYS A 216 0.72 -0.45 -3.20
N ASP A 217 0.91 0.81 -2.84
CA ASP A 217 -0.02 1.86 -3.26
C ASP A 217 0.41 2.43 -4.62
N VAL A 218 -0.47 3.20 -5.24
CA VAL A 218 -0.21 3.93 -6.50
C VAL A 218 0.75 5.12 -6.32
N PHE A 219 1.31 5.32 -5.12
CA PHE A 219 2.07 6.52 -4.76
C PHE A 219 3.56 6.33 -4.96
N ASP A 220 4.06 6.86 -6.08
CA ASP A 220 5.47 6.63 -6.44
C ASP A 220 6.42 7.74 -5.94
N ASP A 221 6.00 9.02 -6.04
CA ASP A 221 6.96 10.13 -6.00
C ASP A 221 6.74 11.16 -4.88
N GLY A 222 5.62 11.09 -4.16
CA GLY A 222 5.13 12.23 -3.36
C GLY A 222 5.20 12.05 -1.84
N ILE A 223 5.13 10.81 -1.37
CA ILE A 223 4.83 10.51 0.04
C ILE A 223 5.98 10.87 0.99
N ASP A 224 7.23 10.86 0.49
CA ASP A 224 8.42 11.17 1.28
C ASP A 224 8.53 12.64 1.68
N ASN A 225 7.78 13.54 1.03
CA ASN A 225 7.74 14.96 1.38
C ASN A 225 6.99 15.23 2.69
N TYR A 226 6.27 14.23 3.23
CA TYR A 226 5.50 14.33 4.45
C TYR A 226 6.29 13.72 5.61
N THR A 227 6.37 14.44 6.72
CA THR A 227 7.08 14.01 7.93
C THR A 227 6.19 14.21 9.15
N PHE A 228 6.10 13.18 10.00
CA PHE A 228 5.28 13.17 11.21
C PHE A 228 6.04 12.57 12.38
N THR A 229 5.64 12.95 13.59
CA THR A 229 6.31 12.57 14.85
C THR A 229 5.48 11.63 15.72
N LEU A 230 4.23 11.35 15.32
CA LEU A 230 3.22 10.64 16.11
C LEU A 230 2.78 11.42 17.35
N THR A 231 2.69 12.73 17.21
CA THR A 231 2.04 13.64 18.18
C THR A 231 0.78 14.29 17.60
N GLU A 232 0.55 14.07 16.30
CA GLU A 232 -0.51 14.68 15.53
C GLU A 232 -1.85 14.01 15.85
N THR A 233 -2.86 14.82 16.13
CA THR A 233 -4.26 14.39 16.24
C THR A 233 -5.08 14.80 15.03
N VAL A 234 -4.64 15.83 14.30
CA VAL A 234 -5.23 16.31 13.05
C VAL A 234 -4.11 16.61 12.07
N LEU A 235 -4.27 16.17 10.82
CA LEU A 235 -3.34 16.44 9.73
C LEU A 235 -3.75 17.72 8.98
N PRO A 236 -2.89 18.76 8.95
CA PRO A 236 -3.18 19.96 8.19
C PRO A 236 -3.04 19.70 6.69
N TYR A 237 -3.73 20.49 5.88
CA TYR A 237 -3.37 20.62 4.46
C TYR A 237 -2.01 21.31 4.36
N THR A 238 -1.12 20.77 3.54
CA THR A 238 0.16 21.42 3.21
C THR A 238 0.11 22.12 1.85
N LYS A 239 -0.91 21.79 1.06
CA LYS A 239 -1.22 22.40 -0.22
C LYS A 239 -2.52 23.20 -0.18
N THR A 240 -2.72 23.99 -1.21
CA THR A 240 -3.94 24.77 -1.43
C THR A 240 -4.46 24.51 -2.82
N LEU A 241 -5.68 24.95 -3.10
CA LEU A 241 -6.24 24.94 -4.44
C LEU A 241 -5.25 25.56 -5.45
N ASN A 242 -4.90 24.80 -6.48
CA ASN A 242 -4.07 25.31 -7.56
C ASN A 242 -5.00 25.95 -8.61
N SER A 243 -5.08 27.29 -8.60
CA SER A 243 -5.94 28.04 -9.53
C SER A 243 -5.54 27.88 -11.00
N ASN A 244 -4.30 27.42 -11.25
CA ASN A 244 -3.75 27.19 -12.59
C ASN A 244 -3.76 25.71 -12.96
N PHE A 245 -4.35 24.84 -12.13
CA PHE A 245 -4.48 23.43 -12.47
C PHE A 245 -5.33 23.30 -13.72
N SER A 246 -4.80 22.60 -14.72
CA SER A 246 -5.47 22.36 -16.00
C SER A 246 -5.27 20.91 -16.40
N THR A 247 -6.33 20.24 -16.81
CA THR A 247 -6.24 18.86 -17.31
C THR A 247 -5.66 18.84 -18.72
N PRO A 248 -4.96 17.74 -19.10
CA PRO A 248 -4.52 17.56 -20.47
C PRO A 248 -5.70 17.56 -21.45
N THR A 249 -5.68 18.43 -22.45
CA THR A 249 -6.78 18.57 -23.42
C THR A 249 -6.71 17.61 -24.60
N ASN A 250 -5.59 16.90 -24.76
CA ASN A 250 -5.27 16.16 -25.98
C ASN A 250 -5.50 14.64 -25.85
N LEU A 251 -5.81 14.16 -24.64
CA LEU A 251 -6.07 12.76 -24.39
C LEU A 251 -7.46 12.36 -24.90
N LYS A 252 -7.57 11.14 -25.39
CA LYS A 252 -8.80 10.53 -25.90
C LYS A 252 -9.00 9.16 -25.28
N VAL A 253 -10.26 8.71 -25.26
CA VAL A 253 -10.58 7.32 -24.92
C VAL A 253 -9.75 6.38 -25.80
N ASP A 254 -9.28 5.29 -25.20
CA ASP A 254 -8.39 4.28 -25.78
C ASP A 254 -6.91 4.71 -25.93
N ASP A 255 -6.55 5.96 -25.59
CA ASP A 255 -5.14 6.33 -25.48
C ASP A 255 -4.48 5.50 -24.37
N ILE A 256 -3.29 4.98 -24.68
CA ILE A 256 -2.48 4.24 -23.70
C ILE A 256 -1.52 5.21 -23.03
N LEU A 257 -1.53 5.25 -21.70
CA LEU A 257 -0.57 5.97 -20.88
C LEU A 257 0.50 5.01 -20.34
N ARG A 258 1.74 5.51 -20.27
CA ARG A 258 2.89 4.90 -19.61
C ARG A 258 3.25 5.74 -18.40
N PHE A 259 3.42 5.07 -17.26
CA PHE A 259 3.85 5.66 -16.00
C PHE A 259 5.31 5.31 -15.81
N GLU A 260 6.18 6.31 -15.90
CA GLU A 260 7.63 6.14 -15.90
C GLU A 260 8.21 6.37 -14.50
N LYS A 261 8.89 5.36 -13.98
CA LYS A 261 9.68 5.45 -12.76
C LYS A 261 11.15 5.39 -13.11
N SER A 262 11.86 6.49 -12.89
CA SER A 262 13.29 6.62 -13.23
C SER A 262 13.57 6.30 -14.72
N LEU A 263 14.08 5.11 -15.03
CA LEU A 263 14.46 4.69 -16.40
C LEU A 263 13.56 3.59 -16.97
N PHE A 264 12.47 3.21 -16.29
CA PHE A 264 11.57 2.14 -16.72
C PHE A 264 10.11 2.55 -16.66
N THR A 265 9.27 1.87 -17.44
CA THR A 265 7.81 1.95 -17.29
C THR A 265 7.39 1.06 -16.12
N ASP A 266 6.83 1.66 -15.09
CA ASP A 266 6.30 0.97 -13.92
C ASP A 266 5.01 0.22 -14.28
N HIS A 267 4.06 0.93 -14.90
CA HIS A 267 2.85 0.33 -15.44
C HIS A 267 2.28 1.11 -16.63
N LYS A 268 1.23 0.53 -17.23
CA LYS A 268 0.47 1.13 -18.31
C LYS A 268 -1.01 1.16 -17.93
N ALA A 269 -1.71 2.16 -18.42
CA ALA A 269 -3.14 2.27 -18.28
C ALA A 269 -3.77 2.76 -19.57
N VAL A 270 -5.08 2.55 -19.72
CA VAL A 270 -5.84 3.02 -20.88
C VAL A 270 -6.79 4.11 -20.40
N ILE A 271 -6.91 5.21 -21.15
CA ILE A 271 -7.94 6.21 -20.90
C ILE A 271 -9.31 5.57 -21.13
N SER A 272 -10.08 5.39 -20.05
CA SER A 272 -11.40 4.77 -20.08
C SER A 272 -12.52 5.78 -20.31
N GLY A 273 -12.27 7.05 -20.03
CA GLY A 273 -13.28 8.10 -20.13
C GLY A 273 -12.86 9.38 -19.45
N PHE A 274 -13.85 10.22 -19.19
CA PHE A 274 -13.68 11.50 -18.51
C PHE A 274 -14.76 11.65 -17.46
N ASP A 275 -14.42 12.28 -16.35
CA ASP A 275 -15.39 12.60 -15.31
C ASP A 275 -16.31 13.77 -15.71
N SER A 276 -17.21 14.15 -14.81
CA SER A 276 -18.18 15.23 -15.02
C SER A 276 -17.59 16.61 -15.32
N ASN A 277 -16.29 16.83 -15.09
CA ASN A 277 -15.58 18.08 -15.38
C ASN A 277 -14.53 17.90 -16.50
N GLY A 278 -14.54 16.77 -17.21
CA GLY A 278 -13.58 16.48 -18.28
C GLY A 278 -12.22 16.01 -17.75
N TYR A 279 -12.12 15.55 -16.50
CA TYR A 279 -10.88 15.00 -15.95
C TYR A 279 -10.61 13.61 -16.54
N PRO A 280 -9.42 13.34 -17.11
CA PRO A 280 -9.13 12.04 -17.70
C PRO A 280 -9.12 10.92 -16.66
N LEU A 281 -9.81 9.83 -16.97
CA LEU A 281 -9.91 8.64 -16.14
C LEU A 281 -9.25 7.46 -16.85
N ILE A 282 -8.63 6.57 -16.07
CA ILE A 282 -7.93 5.40 -16.56
C ILE A 282 -8.47 4.10 -15.97
N ASN A 283 -8.35 3.04 -16.75
CA ASN A 283 -8.37 1.67 -16.25
C ASN A 283 -6.96 1.10 -16.30
N CYS A 284 -6.55 0.42 -15.21
CA CYS A 284 -5.22 -0.15 -15.09
C CYS A 284 -5.29 -1.54 -14.47
N ASN A 285 -4.83 -2.56 -15.20
CA ASN A 285 -4.89 -3.93 -14.72
C ASN A 285 -3.91 -4.20 -13.56
N SER A 286 -2.70 -3.65 -13.62
CA SER A 286 -1.68 -3.86 -12.58
C SER A 286 -2.06 -3.27 -11.23
N LEU A 287 -2.98 -2.30 -11.22
CA LEU A 287 -3.51 -1.66 -10.01
C LEU A 287 -4.95 -2.11 -9.70
N ASN A 288 -5.52 -3.00 -10.51
CA ASN A 288 -6.94 -3.33 -10.56
C ASN A 288 -7.83 -2.07 -10.40
N ALA A 289 -7.47 -1.02 -11.15
CA ALA A 289 -8.05 0.30 -11.03
C ALA A 289 -9.08 0.54 -12.13
N VAL A 290 -10.23 1.10 -11.76
CA VAL A 290 -11.35 1.42 -12.64
C VAL A 290 -11.70 2.89 -12.49
N ASN A 291 -11.74 3.60 -13.61
CA ASN A 291 -12.05 5.02 -13.70
C ASN A 291 -11.18 5.91 -12.79
N MET A 292 -9.97 5.47 -12.47
CA MET A 292 -9.07 6.20 -11.58
C MET A 292 -8.61 7.49 -12.27
N PRO A 293 -8.56 8.65 -11.58
CA PRO A 293 -7.98 9.86 -12.14
C PRO A 293 -6.56 9.56 -12.66
N PHE A 294 -6.25 9.98 -13.90
CA PHE A 294 -5.06 9.49 -14.63
C PHE A 294 -3.73 9.77 -13.92
N ASP A 295 -3.68 10.76 -13.05
CA ASP A 295 -2.51 11.19 -12.28
C ASP A 295 -2.68 10.95 -10.77
N PHE A 296 -3.65 10.11 -10.37
CA PHE A 296 -3.85 9.74 -8.97
C PHE A 296 -2.62 8.98 -8.46
N GLY A 297 -1.84 9.66 -7.61
CA GLY A 297 -0.59 9.11 -7.07
C GLY A 297 0.67 9.33 -7.91
N TRP A 298 0.55 9.97 -9.07
CA TRP A 298 1.63 10.13 -10.03
C TRP A 298 1.93 11.59 -10.34
N ASN A 299 3.21 11.92 -10.49
CA ASN A 299 3.57 13.23 -11.02
C ASN A 299 3.32 13.27 -12.53
N GLU A 300 2.58 14.26 -13.02
CA GLU A 300 2.26 14.43 -14.45
C GLU A 300 3.51 14.36 -15.35
N LYS A 301 4.66 14.85 -14.88
CA LYS A 301 5.92 14.81 -15.63
C LYS A 301 6.38 13.39 -15.97
N ASN A 302 5.94 12.39 -15.19
CA ASN A 302 6.25 10.97 -15.30
C ASN A 302 5.19 10.19 -16.08
N ILE A 303 4.14 10.85 -16.56
CA ILE A 303 3.07 10.24 -17.36
C ILE A 303 3.30 10.60 -18.83
N LYS A 304 3.39 9.59 -19.70
CA LYS A 304 3.62 9.76 -21.14
C LYS A 304 2.57 9.00 -21.93
N SER A 305 2.13 9.58 -23.05
CA SER A 305 1.40 8.80 -24.05
C SER A 305 2.30 7.68 -24.60
N SER A 306 1.75 6.48 -24.74
CA SER A 306 2.36 5.44 -25.56
C SER A 306 2.15 5.80 -27.01
N TYR A 307 3.26 5.83 -27.77
CA TYR A 307 3.21 5.75 -29.22
C TYR A 307 2.82 4.33 -29.64
#